data_AF-A0A538D4A7-F1
#
_entry.id   AF-A0A538D4A7-F1
#
_cell.length_a   1.000
_cell.length_b   1.000
_cell.length_c   1.000
_cell.angle_alpha   90.00
_cell.angle_beta   90.00
_cell.angle_gamma   90.00
#
_symmetry.space_group_name_H-M   'P 1'
#
loop_
_entity.id
_entity.type
_entity.pdbx_description
1 polymer ?
#
loop_
_entity_poly.entity_id
_entity_poly.type
_entity_poly.pdbx_seq_one_letter_code
_entity_poly.pdbx_strand_id
1 'polypeptide(L)'
;VPPSILTRPKMGFPVPLDPWFRGRFWPVVEEFVLGPRALRRGMFVPSELRRLAEEHRSGGGRHAERLWLLVNLEIWQRIFLDGEDIA
;
A
#
# COMPACT_ATOMS: atom_id res chain seq x y z
N VAL A 1 -9.18 -19.15 -29.12
CA VAL A 1 -8.47 -18.05 -28.42
C VAL A 1 -7.64 -17.30 -29.45
N PRO A 2 -7.50 -15.96 -29.40
CA PRO A 2 -6.72 -15.22 -30.40
C PRO A 2 -5.25 -15.68 -30.46
N PRO A 3 -4.60 -15.76 -31.64
CA PRO A 3 -3.20 -16.18 -31.78
C PRO A 3 -2.23 -15.36 -30.93
N SER A 4 -2.51 -14.07 -30.75
CA SER A 4 -1.72 -13.16 -29.90
C SER A 4 -1.69 -13.54 -28.42
N ILE A 5 -2.68 -14.29 -27.93
CA ILE A 5 -2.70 -14.81 -26.56
C ILE A 5 -1.81 -16.05 -26.45
N LEU A 6 -1.74 -16.88 -27.49
CA LEU A 6 -0.94 -18.11 -27.51
C LEU A 6 0.57 -17.84 -27.56
N THR A 7 0.98 -16.71 -28.16
CA THR A 7 2.40 -16.33 -28.30
C THR A 7 2.83 -15.26 -27.30
N ARG A 8 1.97 -14.87 -26.35
CA ARG A 8 2.30 -13.82 -25.37
C ARG A 8 3.39 -14.30 -24.42
N PRO A 9 4.46 -13.51 -24.17
CA PRO A 9 5.47 -13.83 -23.17
C PRO A 9 4.85 -14.06 -21.79
N LYS A 10 5.47 -14.93 -20.98
CA LYS A 10 5.07 -15.11 -19.58
C LYS A 10 5.29 -13.78 -18.85
N MET A 11 4.19 -13.17 -18.45
CA MET A 11 4.17 -11.98 -17.60
C MET A 11 3.65 -12.45 -16.24
N GLY A 12 4.15 -11.85 -15.16
CA GLY A 12 3.54 -12.01 -13.85
C GLY A 12 2.11 -11.45 -13.82
N PHE A 13 1.52 -11.43 -12.64
CA PHE A 13 0.27 -10.74 -12.37
C PHE A 13 0.58 -9.49 -11.56
N PRO A 14 1.07 -8.40 -12.20
CA PRO A 14 1.41 -7.19 -11.47
C PRO A 14 0.13 -6.62 -10.83
N VAL A 15 0.18 -6.41 -9.52
CA VAL A 15 -0.91 -5.76 -8.80
C VAL A 15 -0.91 -4.28 -9.19
N PRO A 16 -2.05 -3.70 -9.60
CA PRO A 16 -2.11 -2.31 -10.03
C PRO A 16 -2.15 -1.38 -8.79
N LEU A 17 -1.06 -1.37 -8.02
CA LEU A 17 -0.95 -0.63 -6.76
C LEU A 17 -1.08 0.88 -6.95
N ASP A 18 -0.46 1.45 -7.99
CA ASP A 18 -0.57 2.89 -8.31
C ASP A 18 -2.03 3.37 -8.44
N PRO A 19 -2.86 2.82 -9.35
CA PRO A 19 -4.24 3.28 -9.47
C PRO A 19 -5.10 2.92 -8.25
N TRP A 20 -4.74 1.88 -7.49
CA TRP A 20 -5.44 1.55 -6.25
C TRP A 20 -5.23 2.62 -5.18
N PHE A 21 -3.97 2.95 -4.90
CA PHE A 21 -3.58 3.88 -3.86
C PHE A 21 -3.68 5.35 -4.27
N ARG A 22 -3.92 5.68 -5.54
CA ARG A 22 -4.37 7.03 -5.92
C ARG A 22 -5.89 7.18 -5.96
N GLY A 23 -6.60 6.07 -6.12
CA GLY A 23 -8.03 6.05 -6.37
C GLY A 23 -8.83 5.48 -5.20
N ARG A 24 -9.72 4.53 -5.52
CA ARG A 24 -10.74 4.03 -4.58
C ARG A 24 -10.20 3.39 -3.31
N PHE A 25 -8.93 2.97 -3.29
CA PHE A 25 -8.32 2.30 -2.14
C PHE A 25 -7.38 3.22 -1.34
N TRP A 26 -7.38 4.52 -1.62
CA TRP A 26 -6.69 5.50 -0.77
C TRP A 26 -7.03 5.39 0.74
N PRO A 27 -8.29 5.09 1.15
CA PRO A 27 -8.61 4.89 2.56
C PRO A 27 -7.77 3.82 3.26
N VAL A 28 -7.23 2.83 2.53
CA VAL A 28 -6.30 1.83 3.09
C VAL A 28 -4.99 2.49 3.53
N VAL A 29 -4.46 3.44 2.75
CA VAL A 29 -3.26 4.21 3.13
C VAL A 29 -3.57 5.11 4.31
N GLU A 30 -4.74 5.75 4.33
CA GLU A 30 -5.17 6.59 5.45
C GLU A 30 -5.28 5.81 6.77
N GLU A 31 -5.83 4.61 6.72
CA GLU A 31 -6.03 3.71 7.87
C GLU A 31 -4.70 3.10 8.36
N PHE A 32 -3.95 2.47 7.45
CA PHE A 32 -2.84 1.58 7.81
C PHE A 32 -1.47 2.27 7.80
N VAL A 33 -1.34 3.44 7.17
CA VAL A 33 -0.06 4.18 7.13
C VAL A 33 -0.16 5.50 7.89
N LEU A 34 -1.22 6.27 7.66
CA LEU A 34 -1.41 7.60 8.26
C LEU A 34 -2.33 7.58 9.49
N GLY A 35 -2.89 6.41 9.80
CA GLY A 35 -3.90 6.25 10.84
C GLY A 35 -3.29 6.42 12.23
N PRO A 36 -4.09 6.85 13.24
CA PRO A 36 -3.59 7.08 14.59
C PRO A 36 -2.89 5.87 15.20
N ARG A 37 -3.35 4.64 14.90
CA ARG A 37 -2.72 3.40 15.40
C ARG A 37 -1.33 3.20 14.83
N ALA A 38 -1.18 3.29 13.50
CA ALA A 38 0.10 3.17 12.82
C ALA A 38 1.09 4.24 13.29
N LEU A 39 0.64 5.50 13.39
CA LEU A 39 1.49 6.61 13.84
C LEU A 39 1.92 6.50 15.30
N ARG A 40 1.06 5.96 16.19
CA ARG A 40 1.40 5.75 17.60
C ARG A 40 2.48 4.70 17.84
N ARG A 41 2.82 3.86 16.84
CA ARG A 41 3.92 2.90 16.97
C ARG A 41 5.29 3.57 17.06
N GLY A 42 5.42 4.83 16.65
CA GLY A 42 6.66 5.61 16.81
C GLY A 42 7.85 5.10 15.96
N MET A 43 7.60 4.25 14.95
CA MET A 43 8.65 3.67 14.11
C MET A 43 9.13 4.60 12.99
N PHE A 44 8.29 5.56 12.58
CA PHE A 44 8.56 6.46 11.47
C PHE A 44 8.21 7.89 11.84
N VAL A 45 8.86 8.85 11.17
CA VAL A 45 8.55 10.28 11.32
C VAL A 45 7.21 10.58 10.63
N PRO A 46 6.16 11.03 11.34
CA PRO A 46 4.83 11.21 10.75
C PRO A 46 4.79 12.19 9.58
N SER A 47 5.60 13.26 9.61
CA SER A 47 5.67 14.23 8.51
C SER A 47 6.20 13.60 7.22
N GLU A 48 7.19 12.71 7.30
CA GLU A 48 7.73 12.02 6.14
C GLU A 48 6.74 11.01 5.55
N LEU A 49 5.97 10.31 6.40
CA LEU A 49 4.89 9.44 5.92
C LEU A 49 3.82 10.23 5.17
N ARG A 50 3.40 11.38 5.69
CA ARG A 50 2.44 12.27 5.02
C ARG A 50 2.98 12.77 3.68
N ARG A 51 4.24 13.22 3.65
CA ARG A 51 4.90 13.67 2.41
C ARG A 51 4.95 12.55 1.37
N LEU A 52 5.41 11.36 1.75
CA LEU A 52 5.47 10.18 0.87
C LEU A 52 4.08 9.84 0.28
N ALA A 53 3.05 9.83 1.14
CA ALA A 53 1.69 9.49 0.73
C ALA A 53 1.10 10.55 -0.21
N GLU A 54 1.34 11.83 0.05
CA GLU A 54 0.85 12.93 -0.80
C GLU A 54 1.58 13.01 -2.14
N GLU A 55 2.90 12.80 -2.16
CA GLU A 55 3.68 12.69 -3.41
C GLU A 55 3.16 11.54 -4.30
N HIS A 56 2.77 10.41 -3.67
CA HIS A 56 2.16 9.32 -4.42
C HIS A 56 0.79 9.71 -4.99
N ARG A 57 -0.06 10.30 -4.15
CA ARG A 57 -1.44 10.63 -4.47
C ARG A 57 -1.54 11.68 -5.57
N SER A 58 -0.70 12.72 -5.49
CA SER A 58 -0.58 13.78 -6.50
C SER A 58 0.04 13.33 -7.82
N GLY A 59 0.57 12.10 -7.89
CA GLY A 59 1.25 11.58 -9.08
C GLY A 59 2.71 12.02 -9.22
N GLY A 60 3.23 12.79 -8.25
CA GLY A 60 4.61 13.27 -8.21
C GLY A 60 5.66 12.22 -7.81
N GLY A 61 5.23 11.02 -7.37
CA GLY A 61 6.14 9.96 -6.92
C GLY A 61 5.65 8.53 -7.18
N ARG A 62 6.59 7.65 -7.56
CA ARG A 62 6.37 6.19 -7.66
C ARG A 62 6.58 5.52 -6.31
N HIS A 63 5.67 5.79 -5.37
CA HIS A 63 5.75 5.27 -3.99
C HIS A 63 4.76 4.14 -3.68
N ALA A 64 4.04 3.62 -4.69
CA ALA A 64 3.00 2.60 -4.51
C ALA A 64 3.51 1.37 -3.74
N GLU A 65 4.70 0.89 -4.10
CA GLU A 65 5.35 -0.26 -3.46
C GLU A 65 5.74 0.04 -2.00
N ARG A 66 6.23 1.26 -1.72
CA ARG A 66 6.59 1.66 -0.34
C ARG A 66 5.36 1.73 0.55
N LEU A 67 4.28 2.33 0.05
CA LEU A 67 3.00 2.37 0.76
C LEU A 67 2.46 0.96 0.98
N TRP A 68 2.59 0.06 -0.01
CA TRP A 68 2.18 -1.33 0.13
C TRP A 68 2.94 -2.05 1.24
N LEU A 69 4.25 -1.87 1.33
CA LEU A 69 5.05 -2.44 2.43
C LEU A 69 4.62 -1.92 3.80
N LEU A 70 4.32 -0.62 3.92
CA LEU A 70 3.85 -0.02 5.17
C LEU A 70 2.47 -0.54 5.58
N VAL A 71 1.55 -0.69 4.62
CA VAL A 71 0.24 -1.30 4.85
C VAL A 71 0.38 -2.73 5.37
N ASN A 72 1.22 -3.55 4.73
CA ASN A 72 1.44 -4.93 5.16
C ASN A 72 2.12 -5.01 6.52
N LEU A 73 3.07 -4.11 6.81
CA LEU A 73 3.71 -4.02 8.11
C LEU A 73 2.67 -3.75 9.21
N GLU A 74 1.80 -2.75 9.03
CA GLU A 74 0.76 -2.45 10.02
C GLU A 74 -0.19 -3.64 10.20
N ILE A 75 -0.66 -4.27 9.11
CA ILE A 75 -1.52 -5.47 9.19
C ILE A 75 -0.82 -6.59 9.98
N TRP A 76 0.45 -6.86 9.69
CA TRP A 76 1.23 -7.86 10.43
C TRP A 76 1.32 -7.49 11.91
N GLN A 77 1.57 -6.23 12.25
CA GLN A 77 1.64 -5.80 13.65
C GLN A 77 0.29 -5.93 14.35
N ARG A 78 -0.81 -5.61 13.68
CA ARG A 78 -2.17 -5.79 14.21
C ARG A 78 -2.45 -7.25 14.55
N ILE A 79 -2.12 -8.17 13.65
CA ILE A 79 -2.35 -9.62 13.84
C ILE A 79 -1.42 -10.19 14.91
N PHE A 80 -0.10 -9.96 14.78
CA PHE A 80 0.90 -10.71 15.55
C PHE A 80 1.39 -10.02 16.82
N LEU A 81 1.30 -8.69 16.90
CA LEU A 81 1.67 -7.95 18.12
C LEU A 81 0.45 -7.58 18.95
N ASP A 82 -0.64 -7.18 18.29
CA ASP A 82 -1.84 -6.69 18.98
C ASP A 82 -2.90 -7.80 19.16
N GLY A 83 -2.77 -8.95 18.48
CA GLY A 83 -3.68 -10.09 18.61
C GLY A 83 -5.04 -9.89 17.95
N GLU A 84 -5.12 -9.06 16.91
CA GLU A 84 -6.35 -8.79 16.17
C GLU A 84 -6.77 -10.02 15.35
N ASP A 85 -8.05 -10.38 15.45
CA ASP A 85 -8.62 -11.51 14.73
C ASP A 85 -8.67 -11.22 13.21
N ILE A 86 -8.51 -12.27 12.40
CA ILE A 86 -8.49 -12.21 10.93
C ILE A 86 -9.91 -12.37 10.36
N ALA A 87 -10.94 -12.29 11.20
CA ALA A 87 -12.34 -12.59 10.89
C ALA A 87 -12.94 -11.70 9.78
#